data_AF-A0A6C2YQQ0-F1
#
_entry.id   AF-A0A6C2YQQ0-F1
#
_cell.length_a   1.000
_cell.length_b   1.000
_cell.length_c   1.000
_cell.angle_alpha   90.00
_cell.angle_beta   90.00
_cell.angle_gamma   90.00
#
_symmetry.space_group_name_H-M   'P 1'
#
loop_
_entity.id
_entity.type
_entity.pdbx_description
1 polymer ?
#
loop_
_entity_poly.entity_id
_entity_poly.type
_entity_poly.pdbx_seq_one_letter_code
_entity_poly.pdbx_strand_id
1 'polypeptide(L)'
;MFSPPDFVRRLVDSNIAEEQTIIPCTGDEVALLEDSVKLRLPPHYKSFLLTAGKCAGALLLDCDWLYPELKSLTDQSRAMLRGYEGSNLLMPDTAFVCLDRREQFFFFDTTTEGCKLFSYFEEDGKFTELPSTFFEFLEEELQSFEAQVRAAPESPYWERFRATARERAKRLQVK
;
A
#
# COMPACT_ATOMS: atom_id res chain seq x y z
N MET A 1 -11.78 -6.10 13.26
CA MET A 1 -10.35 -6.37 13.52
C MET A 1 -9.76 -6.87 12.22
N PHE A 2 -8.80 -6.16 11.65
CA PHE A 2 -8.17 -6.54 10.38
C PHE A 2 -7.36 -7.83 10.58
N SER A 3 -7.54 -8.78 9.67
CA SER A 3 -6.83 -10.05 9.64
C SER A 3 -6.38 -10.28 8.20
N PRO A 4 -5.07 -10.44 7.91
CA PRO A 4 -4.62 -10.61 6.53
C PRO A 4 -5.33 -11.76 5.76
N PRO A 5 -5.61 -12.92 6.37
CA PRO A 5 -6.45 -13.95 5.74
C PRO A 5 -7.88 -13.50 5.40
N ASP A 6 -8.54 -12.77 6.30
CA ASP A 6 -9.89 -12.25 6.03
C ASP A 6 -9.89 -11.17 4.95
N PHE A 7 -8.84 -10.36 4.90
CA PHE A 7 -8.63 -9.37 3.85
C PHE A 7 -8.51 -10.05 2.47
N VAL A 8 -7.67 -11.09 2.35
CA VAL A 8 -7.54 -11.86 1.10
C VAL A 8 -8.86 -12.51 0.70
N ARG A 9 -9.54 -13.15 1.65
CA ARG A 9 -10.85 -13.76 1.40
C ARG A 9 -11.84 -12.74 0.83
N ARG A 10 -11.92 -11.56 1.42
CA ARG A 10 -12.83 -10.50 0.94
C ARG A 10 -12.47 -9.96 -0.43
N LEU A 11 -11.18 -9.81 -0.74
CA LEU A 11 -10.76 -9.41 -2.08
C LEU A 11 -11.26 -10.39 -3.15
N VAL A 12 -11.17 -11.69 -2.87
CA VAL A 12 -11.62 -12.75 -3.78
C VAL A 12 -13.15 -12.80 -3.84
N ASP A 13 -13.83 -12.82 -2.69
CA ASP A 13 -15.30 -12.87 -2.61
C ASP A 13 -15.97 -11.68 -3.33
N SER A 14 -15.30 -10.52 -3.33
CA SER A 14 -15.77 -9.29 -3.96
C SER A 14 -15.33 -9.12 -5.41
N ASN A 15 -14.69 -10.12 -6.02
CA ASN A 15 -14.20 -10.10 -7.40
C ASN A 15 -13.21 -8.93 -7.70
N ILE A 16 -12.51 -8.47 -6.66
CA ILE A 16 -11.41 -7.51 -6.74
C ILE A 16 -10.11 -8.26 -7.03
N ALA A 17 -9.93 -9.45 -6.46
CA ALA A 17 -8.79 -10.32 -6.73
C ALA A 17 -9.23 -11.69 -7.24
N GLU A 18 -8.29 -12.39 -7.85
CA GLU A 18 -8.36 -13.82 -8.13
C GLU A 18 -7.29 -14.48 -7.26
N GLU A 19 -7.43 -15.75 -6.92
CA GLU A 19 -6.44 -16.43 -6.06
C GLU A 19 -5.00 -16.32 -6.62
N GLN A 20 -4.83 -16.46 -7.92
CA GLN A 20 -3.55 -16.30 -8.61
C GLN A 20 -2.97 -14.88 -8.60
N THR A 21 -3.78 -13.86 -8.30
CA THR A 21 -3.35 -12.45 -8.19
C THR A 21 -3.13 -12.01 -6.75
N ILE A 22 -3.19 -12.94 -5.79
CA ILE A 22 -2.72 -12.75 -4.43
C ILE A 22 -1.33 -13.36 -4.32
N ILE A 23 -0.32 -12.51 -4.20
CA ILE A 23 1.08 -12.94 -4.12
C ILE A 23 1.71 -12.37 -2.84
N PRO A 24 2.10 -13.24 -1.89
CA PRO A 24 2.77 -12.83 -0.67
C PRO A 24 4.24 -12.48 -0.94
N CYS A 25 4.82 -11.58 -0.15
CA CYS A 25 6.27 -11.48 -0.01
C CYS A 25 6.82 -12.72 0.72
N THR A 26 8.05 -13.11 0.42
CA THR A 26 8.81 -14.06 1.25
C THR A 26 9.40 -13.35 2.48
N GLY A 27 9.83 -14.13 3.48
CA GLY A 27 10.57 -13.59 4.63
C GLY A 27 11.83 -12.83 4.21
N ASP A 28 12.55 -13.34 3.21
CA ASP A 28 13.75 -12.70 2.66
C ASP A 28 13.40 -11.38 1.94
N GLU A 29 12.30 -11.31 1.20
CA GLU A 29 11.84 -10.08 0.56
C GLU A 29 11.45 -9.00 1.58
N VAL A 30 10.83 -9.39 2.70
CA VAL A 30 10.52 -8.47 3.80
C VAL A 30 11.80 -7.99 4.49
N ALA A 31 12.77 -8.88 4.73
CA ALA A 31 14.06 -8.50 5.31
C ALA A 31 14.84 -7.56 4.37
N LEU A 32 14.85 -7.86 3.06
CA LEU A 32 15.44 -6.98 2.04
C LEU A 32 14.75 -5.62 1.97
N LEU A 33 13.43 -5.55 2.17
CA LEU A 33 12.71 -4.29 2.26
C LEU A 33 13.16 -3.49 3.48
N GLU A 34 13.13 -4.09 4.68
CA GLU A 34 13.61 -3.47 5.93
C GLU A 34 15.06 -2.95 5.78
N ASP A 35 15.93 -3.74 5.18
CA ASP A 35 17.32 -3.37 4.93
C ASP A 35 17.49 -2.28 3.87
N SER A 36 16.58 -2.22 2.88
CA SER A 36 16.59 -1.17 1.85
C SER A 36 16.19 0.18 2.44
N VAL A 37 15.13 0.20 3.26
CA VAL A 37 14.63 1.44 3.88
C VAL A 37 15.33 1.80 5.20
N LYS A 38 16.22 0.92 5.71
CA LYS A 38 16.94 1.07 6.99
C LYS A 38 16.01 1.22 8.21
N LEU A 39 14.86 0.57 8.17
CA LEU A 39 13.84 0.61 9.22
C LEU A 39 13.42 -0.81 9.62
N ARG A 40 12.81 -0.92 10.80
CA ARG A 40 12.09 -2.13 11.21
C ARG A 40 10.61 -1.90 11.03
N LEU A 41 9.97 -2.74 10.22
CA LEU A 41 8.55 -2.62 9.95
C LEU A 41 7.73 -3.22 11.11
N PRO A 42 6.60 -2.60 11.46
CA PRO A 42 5.71 -3.12 12.49
C PRO A 42 5.28 -4.56 12.20
N PRO A 43 5.16 -5.43 13.23
CA PRO A 43 4.82 -6.84 13.02
C PRO A 43 3.54 -7.06 12.21
N HIS A 44 2.49 -6.27 12.45
CA HIS A 44 1.25 -6.36 11.70
C HIS A 44 1.41 -6.03 10.21
N TYR A 45 2.20 -5.01 9.89
CA TYR A 45 2.52 -4.65 8.50
C TYR A 45 3.30 -5.77 7.80
N LYS A 46 4.25 -6.39 8.49
CA LYS A 46 4.97 -7.57 7.98
C LYS A 46 4.03 -8.74 7.71
N SER A 47 3.09 -9.03 8.61
CA SER A 47 2.08 -10.07 8.39
C SER A 47 1.24 -9.80 7.14
N PHE A 48 0.89 -8.54 6.87
CA PHE A 48 0.23 -8.16 5.62
C PHE A 48 1.12 -8.41 4.40
N LEU A 49 2.39 -7.98 4.44
CA LEU A 49 3.32 -8.21 3.32
C LEU A 49 3.49 -9.70 3.02
N LEU A 50 3.60 -10.53 4.06
CA LEU A 50 3.70 -11.99 3.95
C LEU A 50 2.40 -12.67 3.47
N THR A 51 1.31 -11.92 3.31
CA THR A 51 0.02 -12.43 2.85
C THR A 51 -0.32 -11.95 1.44
N ALA A 52 -0.15 -10.66 1.15
CA ALA A 52 -0.53 -10.06 -0.14
C ALA A 52 0.43 -8.92 -0.57
N GLY A 53 1.67 -8.93 -0.08
CA GLY A 53 2.59 -7.81 -0.22
C GLY A 53 3.16 -7.56 -1.62
N LYS A 54 3.12 -8.54 -2.54
CA LYS A 54 3.59 -8.34 -3.93
C LYS A 54 2.45 -8.08 -4.90
N CYS A 55 1.30 -8.70 -4.68
CA CYS A 55 0.10 -8.52 -5.47
C CYS A 55 -1.13 -8.76 -4.60
N ALA A 56 -2.10 -7.84 -4.65
CA ALA A 56 -3.36 -7.89 -3.90
C ALA A 56 -4.57 -7.72 -4.84
N GLY A 57 -4.48 -8.31 -6.03
CA GLY A 57 -5.51 -8.17 -7.06
C GLY A 57 -5.62 -6.76 -7.64
N ALA A 58 -6.86 -6.33 -7.88
CA ALA A 58 -7.21 -5.04 -8.47
C ALA A 58 -7.25 -3.88 -7.47
N LEU A 59 -7.05 -4.13 -6.17
CA LEU A 59 -7.14 -3.09 -5.15
C LEU A 59 -6.00 -2.08 -5.34
N LEU A 60 -6.35 -0.80 -5.48
CA LEU A 60 -5.40 0.31 -5.51
C LEU A 60 -4.27 0.14 -6.53
N LEU A 61 -4.58 -0.41 -7.71
CA LEU A 61 -3.59 -0.66 -8.78
C LEU A 61 -3.04 0.61 -9.44
N ASP A 62 -3.72 1.73 -9.25
CA ASP A 62 -3.30 3.07 -9.65
C ASP A 62 -2.37 3.74 -8.63
N CYS A 63 -2.09 3.06 -7.51
CA CYS A 63 -1.22 3.51 -6.44
C CYS A 63 0.03 2.61 -6.35
N ASP A 64 1.13 3.17 -5.85
CA ASP A 64 2.29 2.37 -5.46
C ASP A 64 2.23 2.08 -3.95
N TRP A 65 2.02 0.80 -3.60
CA TRP A 65 1.86 0.38 -2.20
C TRP A 65 2.27 -1.08 -1.93
N LEU A 66 2.82 -1.75 -2.95
CA LEU A 66 3.21 -3.14 -2.93
C LEU A 66 4.71 -3.28 -3.20
N TYR A 67 5.28 -4.43 -2.84
CA TYR A 67 6.64 -4.79 -3.18
C TYR A 67 6.74 -5.12 -4.68
N PRO A 68 7.80 -4.69 -5.40
CA PRO A 68 9.03 -4.08 -4.88
C PRO A 68 9.04 -2.55 -4.76
N GLU A 69 7.99 -1.86 -5.21
CA GLU A 69 7.94 -0.40 -5.31
C GLU A 69 8.14 0.29 -3.95
N LEU A 70 7.64 -0.33 -2.87
CA LEU A 70 7.86 0.10 -1.47
C LEU A 70 9.32 0.42 -1.12
N LYS A 71 10.31 -0.19 -1.79
CA LYS A 71 11.73 0.04 -1.53
C LYS A 71 12.17 1.48 -1.82
N SER A 72 11.53 2.14 -2.77
CA SER A 72 11.91 3.48 -3.22
C SER A 72 10.94 4.58 -2.79
N LEU A 73 9.72 4.24 -2.34
CA LEU A 73 8.70 5.25 -2.04
C LEU A 73 9.15 6.26 -0.99
N THR A 74 9.77 5.81 0.11
CA THR A 74 10.19 6.73 1.17
C THR A 74 11.20 7.77 0.67
N ASP A 75 12.15 7.36 -0.17
CA ASP A 75 13.13 8.29 -0.75
C ASP A 75 12.51 9.18 -1.84
N GLN A 76 11.58 8.65 -2.64
CA GLN A 76 10.83 9.41 -3.64
C GLN A 76 9.98 10.49 -2.98
N SER A 77 9.21 10.15 -1.94
CA SER A 77 8.39 11.11 -1.20
C SER A 77 9.23 12.14 -0.45
N ARG A 78 10.42 11.78 0.05
CA ARG A 78 11.40 12.75 0.58
C ARG A 78 11.89 13.72 -0.50
N ALA A 79 12.15 13.24 -1.71
CA ALA A 79 12.55 14.09 -2.83
C ALA A 79 11.40 15.02 -3.26
N MET A 80 10.18 14.51 -3.31
CA MET A 80 8.95 15.27 -3.58
C MET A 80 8.76 16.39 -2.55
N LEU A 81 8.81 16.08 -1.26
CA LEU A 81 8.75 17.05 -0.16
C LEU A 81 9.80 18.15 -0.29
N ARG A 82 11.05 17.79 -0.61
CA ARG A 82 12.12 18.79 -0.81
C ARG A 82 11.83 19.69 -2.02
N GLY A 83 11.18 19.17 -3.06
CA GLY A 83 10.81 19.93 -4.24
C GLY A 83 9.74 20.98 -3.97
N TYR A 84 8.69 20.61 -3.22
CA TYR A 84 7.56 21.50 -2.93
C TYR A 84 7.76 22.36 -1.68
N GLU A 85 8.32 21.79 -0.61
CA GLU A 85 8.39 22.43 0.72
C GLU A 85 9.80 22.92 1.08
N GLY A 86 10.82 22.51 0.33
CA GLY A 86 12.22 22.83 0.64
C GLY A 86 12.63 22.27 2.00
N SER A 87 13.05 23.16 2.90
CA SER A 87 13.43 22.83 4.29
C SER A 87 12.33 23.12 5.31
N ASN A 88 11.14 23.58 4.89
CA ASN A 88 10.06 23.97 5.80
C ASN A 88 9.33 22.76 6.37
N LEU A 89 9.30 21.65 5.63
CA LEU A 89 8.70 20.39 6.06
C LEU A 89 9.65 19.24 5.73
N LEU A 90 10.01 18.46 6.75
CA LEU A 90 10.89 17.31 6.61
C LEU A 90 10.20 16.09 7.20
N MET A 91 10.22 15.00 6.45
CA MET A 91 9.75 13.71 6.92
C MET A 91 10.69 13.18 8.02
N PRO A 92 10.17 12.58 9.11
CA PRO A 92 11.01 11.92 10.10
C PRO A 92 11.91 10.83 9.49
N ASP A 93 13.07 10.59 10.10
CA ASP A 93 13.95 9.49 9.67
C ASP A 93 13.32 8.11 9.91
N THR A 94 12.40 8.02 10.86
CA THR A 94 11.62 6.82 11.26
C THR A 94 10.39 6.57 10.39
N ALA A 95 10.08 7.46 9.46
CA ALA A 95 8.92 7.36 8.60
C ALA A 95 9.11 6.31 7.51
N PHE A 96 8.08 5.50 7.31
CA PHE A 96 7.98 4.57 6.18
C PHE A 96 6.76 4.90 5.35
N VAL A 97 6.98 5.27 4.08
CA VAL A 97 5.89 5.51 3.12
C VAL A 97 5.32 4.18 2.69
N CYS A 98 4.05 3.95 3.01
CA CYS A 98 3.34 2.70 2.77
C CYS A 98 2.41 2.75 1.56
N LEU A 99 2.10 3.95 1.05
CA LEU A 99 1.29 4.14 -0.13
C LEU A 99 1.56 5.50 -0.77
N ASP A 100 1.69 5.54 -2.10
CA ASP A 100 1.84 6.74 -2.91
C ASP A 100 0.73 6.80 -3.97
N ARG A 101 0.07 7.96 -4.06
CA ARG A 101 -1.03 8.37 -4.95
C ARG A 101 -0.64 9.58 -5.80
N ARG A 102 0.62 9.67 -6.22
CA ARG A 102 1.20 10.74 -7.04
C ARG A 102 1.25 12.09 -6.32
N GLU A 103 0.11 12.75 -6.17
CA GLU A 103 -0.01 14.07 -5.51
C GLU A 103 -0.17 13.94 -3.98
N GLN A 104 -0.31 12.71 -3.49
CA GLN A 104 -0.51 12.41 -2.09
C GLN A 104 0.29 11.15 -1.73
N PHE A 105 0.94 11.14 -0.56
CA PHE A 105 1.49 9.91 -0.01
C PHE A 105 1.07 9.73 1.44
N PHE A 106 1.13 8.48 1.88
CA PHE A 106 0.77 8.05 3.22
C PHE A 106 1.96 7.33 3.83
N PHE A 107 2.26 7.68 5.07
CA PHE A 107 3.36 7.08 5.81
C PHE A 107 2.96 6.84 7.26
N PHE A 108 3.67 5.94 7.92
CA PHE A 108 3.59 5.79 9.37
C PHE A 108 4.97 5.91 9.98
N ASP A 109 5.01 6.32 11.25
CA ASP A 109 6.24 6.26 12.05
C ASP A 109 6.43 4.83 12.57
N THR A 110 7.53 4.20 12.19
CA THR A 110 7.88 2.82 12.57
C THR A 110 8.17 2.63 14.07
N THR A 111 8.34 3.72 14.81
CA THR A 111 8.55 3.70 16.26
C THR A 111 7.26 3.77 17.07
N THR A 112 6.14 4.10 16.42
CA THR A 112 4.83 4.23 17.08
C THR A 112 4.06 2.91 17.06
N GLU A 113 3.45 2.57 18.19
CA GLU A 113 2.53 1.43 18.24
C GLU A 113 1.30 1.68 17.36
N GLY A 114 0.78 0.63 16.73
CA GLY A 114 -0.45 0.69 15.92
C GLY A 114 -0.30 1.23 14.50
N CYS A 115 0.90 1.66 14.07
CA CYS A 115 1.13 2.22 12.73
C CYS A 115 0.21 3.43 12.45
N LYS A 116 0.28 4.46 13.30
CA LYS A 116 -0.45 5.71 13.08
C LYS A 116 -0.13 6.25 11.69
N LEU A 117 -1.19 6.56 10.93
CA LEU A 117 -1.06 6.95 9.54
C LEU A 117 -1.08 8.47 9.42
N PHE A 118 -0.17 9.00 8.63
CA PHE A 118 -0.09 10.41 8.26
C PHE A 118 -0.21 10.51 6.75
N SER A 119 -0.83 11.57 6.27
CA SER A 119 -0.87 11.92 4.85
C SER A 119 -0.21 13.27 4.60
N TYR A 120 0.38 13.40 3.42
CA TYR A 120 0.83 14.66 2.84
C TYR A 120 0.19 14.82 1.47
N PHE A 121 -0.25 16.03 1.15
CA PHE A 121 -0.65 16.44 -0.20
C PHE A 121 0.33 17.50 -0.68
N GLU A 122 0.66 17.50 -1.98
CA GLU A 122 1.55 18.48 -2.58
C GLU A 122 1.17 19.93 -2.20
N GLU A 123 2.16 20.72 -1.77
CA GLU A 123 2.03 22.13 -1.35
C GLU A 123 1.17 22.39 -0.09
N ASP A 124 0.78 21.35 0.67
CA ASP A 124 -0.02 21.53 1.91
C ASP A 124 0.81 22.11 3.08
N GLY A 125 2.14 22.06 3.02
CA GLY A 125 3.03 22.62 4.05
C GLY A 125 2.98 21.94 5.42
N LYS A 126 2.26 20.81 5.55
CA LYS A 126 2.12 20.04 6.80
C LYS A 126 1.84 18.56 6.53
N PHE A 127 2.05 17.76 7.56
CA PHE A 127 1.51 16.41 7.63
C PHE A 127 0.19 16.42 8.38
N THR A 128 -0.80 15.69 7.86
CA THR A 128 -2.08 15.48 8.53
C THR A 128 -2.10 14.09 9.15
N GLU A 129 -2.21 14.00 10.48
CA GLU A 129 -2.46 12.73 11.17
C GLU A 129 -3.88 12.27 10.84
N LEU A 130 -4.02 11.03 10.39
CA LEU A 130 -5.31 10.42 10.13
C LEU A 130 -5.82 9.74 11.41
N PRO A 131 -7.15 9.75 11.65
CA PRO A 131 -7.71 9.04 12.80
C PRO A 131 -7.56 7.51 12.68
N SER A 132 -7.33 7.02 11.46
CA SER A 132 -7.22 5.62 11.10
C SER A 132 -5.77 5.12 11.18
N THR A 133 -5.58 3.89 11.62
CA THR A 133 -4.37 3.11 11.37
C THR A 133 -4.27 2.72 9.89
N PHE A 134 -3.10 2.27 9.42
CA PHE A 134 -2.94 1.75 8.05
C PHE A 134 -4.00 0.69 7.68
N PHE A 135 -4.34 -0.19 8.61
CA PHE A 135 -5.28 -1.28 8.34
C PHE A 135 -6.73 -0.85 8.33
N GLU A 136 -7.09 0.14 9.15
CA GLU A 136 -8.42 0.75 9.09
C GLU A 136 -8.60 1.52 7.80
N PHE A 137 -7.57 2.26 7.37
CA PHE A 137 -7.55 2.90 6.06
C PHE A 137 -7.70 1.88 4.92
N LEU A 138 -6.92 0.79 4.92
CA LEU A 138 -6.99 -0.24 3.88
C LEU A 138 -8.36 -0.93 3.84
N GLU A 139 -8.99 -1.10 5.01
CA GLU A 139 -10.33 -1.63 5.17
C GLU A 139 -11.40 -0.68 4.59
N GLU A 140 -11.30 0.63 4.83
CA GLU A 140 -12.17 1.66 4.24
C GLU A 140 -12.04 1.72 2.71
N GLU A 141 -10.82 1.61 2.20
CA GLU A 141 -10.54 1.54 0.76
C GLU A 141 -11.14 0.28 0.14
N LEU A 142 -10.98 -0.88 0.78
CA LEU A 142 -11.61 -2.12 0.35
C LEU A 142 -13.14 -1.98 0.28
N GLN A 143 -13.78 -1.48 1.33
CA GLN A 143 -15.24 -1.27 1.34
C GLN A 143 -15.70 -0.35 0.21
N SER A 144 -14.93 0.69 -0.08
CA SER A 144 -15.20 1.62 -1.19
C SER A 144 -15.10 0.92 -2.55
N PHE A 145 -14.09 0.07 -2.75
CA PHE A 145 -13.96 -0.73 -3.97
C PHE A 145 -15.08 -1.78 -4.08
N GLU A 146 -15.42 -2.47 -3.00
CA GLU A 146 -16.52 -3.44 -2.96
C GLU A 146 -17.85 -2.80 -3.38
N ALA A 147 -18.13 -1.58 -2.92
CA ALA A 147 -19.32 -0.84 -3.30
C ALA A 147 -19.33 -0.49 -4.79
N GLN A 148 -18.19 -0.06 -5.34
CA GLN A 148 -18.10 0.30 -6.76
C GLN A 148 -18.17 -0.93 -7.69
N VAL A 149 -17.55 -2.06 -7.31
CA VAL A 149 -17.70 -3.32 -8.07
C VAL A 149 -19.16 -3.77 -8.05
N ARG A 150 -19.83 -3.72 -6.90
CA ARG A 150 -21.25 -4.08 -6.78
C ARG A 150 -22.16 -3.18 -7.61
N ALA A 151 -21.86 -1.89 -7.68
CA ALA A 151 -22.63 -0.93 -8.46
C ALA A 151 -22.51 -1.13 -9.98
N ALA A 152 -21.37 -1.66 -10.46
CA ALA A 152 -21.12 -1.85 -11.88
C ALA A 152 -20.21 -3.06 -12.17
N PRO A 153 -20.68 -4.30 -11.94
CA PRO A 153 -19.83 -5.51 -11.98
C PRO A 153 -19.21 -5.78 -13.37
N GLU A 154 -19.95 -5.44 -14.43
CA GLU A 154 -19.54 -5.62 -15.83
C GLU A 154 -18.83 -4.39 -16.41
N SER A 155 -18.41 -3.44 -15.57
CA SER A 155 -17.72 -2.24 -16.06
C SER A 155 -16.40 -2.62 -16.72
N PRO A 156 -16.12 -2.13 -17.95
CA PRO A 156 -14.81 -2.29 -18.60
C PRO A 156 -13.66 -1.71 -17.76
N TYR A 157 -13.97 -0.80 -16.83
CA TYR A 157 -13.01 -0.27 -15.86
C TYR A 157 -12.44 -1.39 -14.98
N TRP A 158 -13.30 -2.23 -14.40
CA TRP A 158 -12.87 -3.31 -13.51
C TRP A 158 -12.10 -4.40 -14.27
N GLU A 159 -12.48 -4.67 -15.50
CA GLU A 159 -11.73 -5.65 -16.30
C GLU A 159 -10.31 -5.16 -16.62
N ARG A 160 -10.12 -3.85 -16.85
CA ARG A 160 -8.77 -3.29 -17.02
C ARG A 160 -7.93 -3.46 -15.76
N PHE A 161 -8.49 -3.17 -14.59
CA PHE A 161 -7.78 -3.33 -13.34
C PHE A 161 -7.43 -4.81 -13.08
N ARG A 162 -8.38 -5.73 -13.24
CA ARG A 162 -8.10 -7.18 -13.13
C ARG A 162 -7.06 -7.64 -14.13
N ALA A 163 -7.12 -7.19 -15.38
CA ALA A 163 -6.11 -7.52 -16.39
C ALA A 163 -4.71 -7.03 -15.97
N THR A 164 -4.60 -5.82 -15.44
CA THR A 164 -3.35 -5.28 -14.89
C THR A 164 -2.86 -6.10 -13.68
N ALA A 165 -3.76 -6.52 -12.79
CA ALA A 165 -3.41 -7.40 -11.67
C ALA A 165 -2.84 -8.74 -12.17
N ARG A 166 -3.48 -9.38 -13.16
CA ARG A 166 -3.02 -10.63 -13.77
C ARG A 166 -1.65 -10.47 -14.42
N GLU A 167 -1.41 -9.35 -15.09
CA GLU A 167 -0.10 -9.06 -15.70
C GLU A 167 0.99 -8.85 -14.63
N ARG A 168 0.69 -8.09 -13.57
CA ARG A 168 1.60 -7.96 -12.42
C ARG A 168 1.92 -9.33 -11.82
N ALA A 169 0.91 -10.16 -11.57
CA ALA A 169 1.08 -11.49 -11.01
C ALA A 169 1.98 -12.39 -11.89
N LYS A 170 1.75 -12.41 -13.21
CA LYS A 170 2.59 -13.14 -14.16
C LYS A 170 4.05 -12.71 -14.10
N ARG A 171 4.34 -11.41 -14.06
CA ARG A 171 5.71 -10.89 -13.97
C ARG A 171 6.43 -11.31 -12.69
N LEU A 172 5.69 -11.47 -11.59
CA LEU A 172 6.22 -11.84 -10.29
C LEU A 172 6.44 -13.35 -10.14
N GLN A 173 5.73 -14.19 -10.91
CA GLN A 173 5.84 -15.65 -10.88
C GLN A 173 6.92 -16.22 -11.82
N VAL A 174 7.46 -15.40 -12.72
CA VAL A 174 8.48 -15.81 -13.72
C VAL A 174 9.92 -15.54 -13.23
N LYS A 175 10.11 -15.10 -11.98
CA LYS A 175 11.40 -14.83 -11.34
C LYS A 175 11.70 -15.81 -10.23
#